data_AF-A0A936JXW0-F1
#
_entry.id   AF-A0A936JXW0-F1
#
_cell.length_a   1.000
_cell.length_b   1.000
_cell.length_c   1.000
_cell.angle_alpha   90.00
_cell.angle_beta   90.00
_cell.angle_gamma   90.00
#
_symmetry.space_group_name_H-M   'P 1'
#
loop_
_entity.id
_entity.type
_entity.pdbx_description
1 polymer ?
#
loop_
_entity_poly.entity_id
_entity_poly.type
_entity_poly.pdbx_seq_one_letter_code
_entity_poly.pdbx_strand_id
1 'polypeptide(L)'
;MEAEKYLLEALELRKVLKDSFAIALGHGDLGYMYKEQGQYTKAIEQYNLSNSVAIKMRYADLLLSNYKELAVIAEKKGDPALSLNFYKKQTALKDSIYSGDKLKQIEQLNAKYQTEKKNSS
;
A
#
# COMPACT_ATOMS: atom_id res chain seq x y z
N MET A 1 -6.41 14.97 -14.75
CA MET A 1 -5.51 16.02 -14.24
C MET A 1 -6.14 16.80 -13.10
N GLU A 2 -7.41 17.23 -13.19
CA GLU A 2 -8.06 17.94 -12.07
C GLU A 2 -8.20 17.08 -10.79
N ALA A 3 -8.60 15.81 -10.91
CA ALA A 3 -8.73 14.91 -9.76
C ALA A 3 -7.41 14.73 -8.98
N GLU A 4 -6.29 14.59 -9.70
CA GLU A 4 -4.95 14.47 -9.10
C GLU A 4 -4.59 15.73 -8.31
N LYS A 5 -4.83 16.90 -8.90
CA LYS A 5 -4.58 18.19 -8.26
C LYS A 5 -5.36 18.33 -6.95
N TYR A 6 -6.67 18.04 -6.97
CA TYR A 6 -7.50 18.12 -5.76
C TYR A 6 -7.07 17.14 -4.67
N LEU A 7 -6.67 15.91 -5.05
CA LEU A 7 -6.16 14.92 -4.09
C LEU A 7 -4.84 15.37 -3.45
N LEU A 8 -3.93 15.98 -4.23
CA LEU A 8 -2.67 16.49 -3.72
C LEU A 8 -2.87 17.71 -2.80
N GLU A 9 -3.73 18.66 -3.17
CA GLU A 9 -4.07 19.81 -2.32
C GLU A 9 -4.70 19.37 -0.99
N ALA A 10 -5.65 18.42 -1.04
CA ALA A 10 -6.25 17.85 0.15
C ALA A 10 -5.21 17.13 1.03
N LEU A 11 -4.26 16.42 0.41
CA LEU A 11 -3.20 15.73 1.13
C LEU A 11 -2.27 16.71 1.87
N GLU A 12 -1.92 17.84 1.26
CA GLU A 12 -1.10 18.87 1.90
C GLU A 12 -1.82 19.49 3.12
N LEU A 13 -3.11 19.79 2.99
CA LEU A 13 -3.91 20.25 4.14
C LEU A 13 -3.94 19.21 5.27
N ARG A 14 -4.15 17.93 4.94
CA ARG A 14 -4.17 16.84 5.93
C ARG A 14 -2.82 16.67 6.63
N LYS A 15 -1.70 16.87 5.92
CA LYS A 15 -0.35 16.90 6.51
C LYS A 15 -0.19 18.03 7.51
N VAL A 16 -0.66 19.25 7.17
CA VAL A 16 -0.65 20.39 8.10
C VAL A 16 -1.48 20.10 9.36
N LEU A 17 -2.63 19.46 9.19
CA LEU A 17 -3.51 19.04 10.29
C LEU A 17 -2.98 17.81 11.07
N LYS A 18 -1.89 17.18 10.59
CA LYS A 18 -1.31 15.95 11.15
C LYS A 18 -2.31 14.79 11.25
N ASP A 19 -3.32 14.78 10.39
CA ASP A 19 -4.33 13.72 10.33
C ASP A 19 -3.76 12.51 9.58
N SER A 20 -3.12 11.62 10.34
CA SER A 20 -2.50 10.42 9.79
C SER A 20 -3.51 9.50 9.08
N PHE A 21 -4.76 9.45 9.56
CA PHE A 21 -5.79 8.64 8.93
C PHE A 21 -6.13 9.16 7.54
N ALA A 22 -6.41 10.47 7.44
CA ALA A 22 -6.75 11.10 6.17
C ALA A 22 -5.56 11.14 5.19
N ILE A 23 -4.34 11.21 5.70
CA ILE A 23 -3.11 11.07 4.89
C ILE A 23 -3.04 9.67 4.28
N ALA A 24 -3.27 8.62 5.07
CA ALA A 24 -3.23 7.25 4.59
C ALA A 24 -4.28 7.00 3.50
N LEU A 25 -5.52 7.48 3.70
CA LEU A 25 -6.58 7.41 2.69
C LEU A 25 -6.23 8.18 1.43
N GLY A 26 -5.73 9.41 1.55
CA GLY A 26 -5.37 10.23 0.38
C GLY A 26 -4.30 9.57 -0.49
N HIS A 27 -3.31 8.92 0.12
CA HIS A 27 -2.35 8.11 -0.61
C HIS A 27 -2.98 6.86 -1.26
N GLY A 28 -3.95 6.22 -0.62
CA GLY A 28 -4.71 5.10 -1.23
C GLY A 28 -5.50 5.54 -2.47
N ASP A 29 -6.17 6.69 -2.38
CA ASP A 29 -6.94 7.29 -3.48
C ASP A 29 -6.05 7.66 -4.67
N LEU A 30 -4.89 8.28 -4.41
CA LEU A 30 -3.88 8.56 -5.45
C LEU A 30 -3.36 7.26 -6.08
N GLY A 31 -3.11 6.23 -5.27
CA GLY A 31 -2.72 4.91 -5.74
C GLY A 31 -3.73 4.32 -6.72
N TYR A 32 -5.00 4.36 -6.35
CA TYR A 32 -6.09 3.90 -7.19
C TYR A 32 -6.19 4.70 -8.49
N MET A 33 -6.16 6.04 -8.39
CA MET A 33 -6.20 6.91 -9.56
C MET A 33 -5.07 6.59 -10.55
N TYR A 34 -3.83 6.47 -10.08
CA TYR A 34 -2.70 6.14 -10.95
C TYR A 34 -2.79 4.74 -11.55
N LYS A 35 -3.34 3.76 -10.82
CA LYS A 35 -3.58 2.40 -11.33
C LYS A 35 -4.57 2.43 -12.49
N GLU A 36 -5.69 3.14 -12.34
CA GLU A 36 -6.70 3.29 -13.40
C GLU A 36 -6.13 3.99 -14.65
N GLN A 37 -5.14 4.86 -14.47
CA GLN A 37 -4.41 5.50 -15.58
C GLN A 37 -3.27 4.63 -16.16
N GLY A 38 -3.07 3.40 -15.68
CA GLY A 38 -1.97 2.52 -16.10
C GLY A 38 -0.58 2.96 -15.59
N GLN A 39 -0.51 4.00 -14.75
CA GLN A 39 0.73 4.51 -14.15
C GLN A 39 1.16 3.66 -12.95
N TYR A 40 1.41 2.37 -13.19
CA TYR A 40 1.59 1.37 -12.13
C TYR A 40 2.73 1.68 -11.15
N THR A 41 3.83 2.26 -11.61
CA THR A 41 4.95 2.63 -10.72
C THR A 41 4.52 3.68 -9.70
N LYS A 42 3.81 4.73 -10.14
CA LYS A 42 3.28 5.76 -9.23
C LYS A 42 2.21 5.18 -8.32
N ALA A 43 1.35 4.31 -8.85
CA ALA A 43 0.33 3.64 -8.04
C ALA A 43 0.94 2.86 -6.87
N ILE A 44 1.97 2.05 -7.15
CA ILE A 44 2.69 1.27 -6.14
C ILE A 44 3.32 2.19 -5.07
N GLU A 45 3.94 3.30 -5.48
CA GLU A 45 4.53 4.25 -4.54
C GLU A 45 3.47 4.81 -3.57
N GLN A 46 2.34 5.27 -4.10
CA GLN A 46 1.26 5.84 -3.28
C GLN A 46 0.63 4.79 -2.35
N TYR A 47 0.39 3.57 -2.81
CA TYR A 47 -0.08 2.49 -1.95
C TYR A 47 0.92 2.13 -0.84
N ASN A 48 2.22 2.18 -1.11
CA ASN A 48 3.24 1.93 -0.09
C ASN A 48 3.31 3.05 0.96
N LEU A 49 3.13 4.31 0.55
CA LEU A 49 3.00 5.44 1.48
C LEU A 49 1.76 5.27 2.37
N SER A 50 0.62 4.94 1.78
CA SER A 50 -0.61 4.62 2.51
C SER A 50 -0.39 3.49 3.52
N ASN A 51 0.25 2.39 3.09
CA ASN A 51 0.55 1.23 3.96
C ASN A 51 1.48 1.58 5.11
N SER A 52 2.50 2.43 4.90
CA SER A 52 3.42 2.84 5.97
C SER A 52 2.68 3.54 7.12
N VAL A 53 1.70 4.37 6.80
CA VAL A 53 0.88 5.06 7.80
C VAL A 53 -0.13 4.09 8.42
N ALA A 54 -0.81 3.27 7.60
CA ALA A 54 -1.79 2.29 8.06
C ALA A 54 -1.19 1.24 9.01
N ILE A 55 0.06 0.80 8.81
CA ILE A 55 0.78 -0.10 9.73
C ILE A 55 0.95 0.55 11.10
N LYS A 56 1.43 1.81 11.15
CA LYS A 56 1.63 2.55 12.41
C LYS A 56 0.32 2.73 13.18
N MET A 57 -0.78 2.92 12.46
CA MET A 57 -2.12 3.10 13.02
C MET A 57 -2.84 1.78 13.30
N ARG A 58 -2.25 0.63 12.92
CA ARG A 58 -2.87 -0.70 12.98
C ARG A 58 -4.21 -0.78 12.22
N TYR A 59 -4.32 -0.06 11.11
CA TYR A 59 -5.54 -0.01 10.32
C TYR A 59 -5.59 -1.12 9.26
N ALA A 60 -6.06 -2.30 9.67
CA ALA A 60 -6.02 -3.52 8.86
C ALA A 60 -6.84 -3.45 7.57
N ASP A 61 -8.01 -2.81 7.59
CA ASP A 61 -8.91 -2.76 6.42
C ASP A 61 -8.28 -2.00 5.24
N LEU A 62 -7.58 -0.90 5.54
CA LEU A 62 -6.87 -0.12 4.54
C LEU A 62 -5.69 -0.92 3.96
N LEU A 63 -4.94 -1.63 4.81
CA LEU A 63 -3.86 -2.52 4.35
C LEU A 63 -4.39 -3.63 3.45
N LEU A 64 -5.52 -4.25 3.82
CA LEU A 64 -6.15 -5.33 3.06
C LEU A 64 -6.59 -4.86 1.67
N SER A 65 -7.14 -3.65 1.60
CA SER A 65 -7.55 -3.00 0.36
C SER A 65 -6.35 -2.66 -0.51
N ASN A 66 -5.33 -2.01 0.06
CA ASN A 66 -4.12 -1.64 -0.66
C ASN A 66 -3.34 -2.87 -1.17
N TYR A 67 -3.22 -3.94 -0.39
CA TYR A 67 -2.56 -5.17 -0.84
C TYR A 67 -3.32 -5.88 -1.95
N LYS A 68 -4.66 -5.80 -1.97
CA LYS A 68 -5.46 -6.28 -3.09
C LYS A 68 -5.09 -5.55 -4.39
N GLU A 69 -5.05 -4.22 -4.33
CA GLU A 69 -4.73 -3.39 -5.49
C GLU A 69 -3.30 -3.58 -5.97
N LEU A 70 -2.34 -3.73 -5.05
CA LEU A 70 -0.95 -4.04 -5.34
C LEU A 70 -0.77 -5.42 -6.01
N ALA A 71 -1.55 -6.43 -5.59
CA ALA A 71 -1.55 -7.75 -6.23
C ALA A 71 -2.05 -7.66 -7.68
N VAL A 72 -3.15 -6.93 -7.91
CA VAL A 72 -3.68 -6.68 -9.26
C VAL A 72 -2.64 -5.95 -10.12
N ILE A 73 -1.97 -4.94 -9.59
CA ILE A 73 -0.90 -4.24 -10.31
C ILE A 73 0.24 -5.21 -10.67
N ALA A 74 0.66 -6.06 -9.74
CA ALA A 74 1.73 -7.02 -9.98
C ALA A 74 1.37 -8.03 -11.09
N GLU A 75 0.13 -8.52 -11.12
CA GLU A 75 -0.38 -9.37 -12.20
C GLU A 75 -0.34 -8.63 -13.55
N LYS A 76 -0.81 -7.38 -13.60
CA LYS A 76 -0.76 -6.56 -14.82
C LYS A 76 0.66 -6.27 -15.32
N LYS A 77 1.64 -6.29 -14.42
CA LYS A 77 3.07 -6.14 -14.75
C LYS A 77 3.77 -7.47 -15.11
N GLY A 78 3.06 -8.59 -15.05
CA GLY A 78 3.63 -9.92 -15.33
C GLY A 78 4.57 -10.42 -14.22
N ASP A 79 4.40 -9.96 -12.98
CA ASP A 79 5.18 -10.40 -11.82
C ASP A 79 4.32 -11.24 -10.85
N PRO A 80 4.09 -12.54 -11.17
CA PRO A 80 3.26 -13.41 -10.35
C PRO A 80 3.87 -13.70 -8.97
N ALA A 81 5.21 -13.64 -8.85
CA ALA A 81 5.89 -13.80 -7.57
C ALA A 81 5.56 -12.65 -6.62
N LEU A 82 5.58 -11.41 -7.13
CA LEU A 82 5.17 -10.24 -6.36
C LEU A 82 3.66 -10.24 -6.06
N SER A 83 2.81 -10.65 -7.01
CA SER A 83 1.37 -10.80 -6.75
C SER A 83 1.10 -11.79 -5.60
N LEU A 84 1.71 -12.97 -5.65
CA LEU A 84 1.61 -13.97 -4.58
C LEU A 84 2.10 -13.42 -3.22
N ASN A 85 3.14 -12.59 -3.21
CA ASN A 85 3.62 -11.94 -1.99
C ASN A 85 2.54 -11.03 -1.38
N PHE A 86 1.88 -10.20 -2.20
CA PHE A 86 0.79 -9.34 -1.74
C PHE A 86 -0.44 -10.12 -1.27
N TYR A 87 -0.81 -11.22 -1.96
CA TYR A 87 -1.87 -12.10 -1.47
C TYR A 87 -1.54 -12.73 -0.11
N LYS A 88 -0.29 -13.18 0.10
CA LYS A 88 0.14 -13.71 1.40
C LYS A 88 -0.01 -12.67 2.52
N LYS A 89 0.31 -11.40 2.25
CA LYS A 89 0.09 -10.29 3.19
C LYS A 89 -1.39 -10.07 3.47
N GLN A 90 -2.23 -10.14 2.44
CA GLN A 90 -3.69 -10.02 2.60
C GLN A 90 -4.25 -11.15 3.48
N THR A 91 -3.86 -12.40 3.23
CA THR A 91 -4.28 -13.55 4.05
C THR A 91 -3.82 -13.41 5.49
N ALA A 92 -2.57 -13.00 5.69
CA ALA A 92 -2.04 -12.74 7.03
C ALA A 92 -2.90 -11.69 7.78
N LEU A 93 -3.39 -10.65 7.10
CA LEU A 93 -4.26 -9.63 7.70
C LEU A 93 -5.69 -10.11 7.99
N LYS A 94 -6.29 -10.93 7.11
CA LYS A 94 -7.65 -11.47 7.31
C LYS A 94 -7.75 -12.31 8.58
N ASP A 95 -6.71 -13.08 8.86
CA ASP A 95 -6.58 -13.85 10.09
C ASP A 95 -6.25 -12.96 11.31
N SER A 96 -5.86 -11.70 11.09
CA SER A 96 -5.25 -10.78 12.06
C SER A 96 -6.24 -9.79 12.69
N ILE A 97 -7.55 -9.97 12.55
CA ILE A 97 -8.52 -9.08 13.21
C ILE A 97 -8.29 -9.04 14.75
N TYR A 98 -7.48 -9.94 15.34
CA TYR A 98 -7.24 -9.99 16.78
C TYR A 98 -5.80 -10.04 17.33
N SER A 99 -4.70 -10.00 16.55
CA SER A 99 -3.34 -10.04 17.17
C SER A 99 -2.30 -9.13 16.50
N GLY A 100 -1.67 -8.26 17.31
CA GLY A 100 -0.62 -7.32 16.86
C GLY A 100 0.66 -7.97 16.32
N ASP A 101 0.80 -9.29 16.46
CA ASP A 101 1.98 -10.05 16.02
C ASP A 101 2.05 -10.23 14.50
N LYS A 102 0.92 -10.25 13.78
CA LYS A 102 0.94 -10.43 12.32
C LYS A 102 1.38 -9.18 11.56
N LEU A 103 1.19 -7.97 12.10
CA LEU A 103 1.74 -6.75 11.51
C LEU A 103 3.27 -6.78 11.46
N LYS A 104 3.93 -7.28 12.52
CA LYS A 104 5.38 -7.46 12.53
C LYS A 104 5.85 -8.44 11.45
N GLN A 105 5.10 -9.53 11.23
CA GLN A 105 5.41 -10.48 10.15
C GLN A 105 5.28 -9.83 8.77
N ILE A 106 4.29 -8.95 8.57
CA ILE A 106 4.13 -8.20 7.31
C ILE A 106 5.32 -7.26 7.07
N GLU A 107 5.80 -6.57 8.10
CA GLU A 107 7.00 -5.75 8.03
C GLU A 107 8.24 -6.59 7.69
N GLN A 108 8.42 -7.74 8.34
CA GLN A 108 9.51 -8.68 8.03
C GLN A 108 9.45 -9.19 6.59
N LEU A 109 8.25 -9.54 6.10
CA LEU A 109 8.05 -9.95 4.71
C LEU A 109 8.41 -8.84 3.71
N ASN A 110 8.12 -7.57 4.04
CA ASN A 110 8.53 -6.42 3.21
C ASN A 110 10.07 -6.29 3.17
N ALA A 111 10.71 -6.33 4.35
CA ALA A 111 12.16 -6.20 4.46
C ALA A 111 12.90 -7.32 3.71
N LYS A 112 12.43 -8.56 3.85
CA LYS A 112 13.01 -9.73 3.17
C LYS A 112 12.91 -9.60 1.65
N TYR A 113 11.73 -9.27 1.12
CA TYR A 113 11.53 -9.10 -0.32
C TYR A 113 12.41 -7.99 -0.91
N GLN A 114 12.54 -6.85 -0.23
CA GLN A 114 13.43 -5.76 -0.66
C GLN A 114 14.90 -6.20 -0.71
N THR A 115 15.33 -7.02 0.26
CA THR A 115 16.70 -7.53 0.35
C THR A 115 16.99 -8.54 -0.77
N GLU A 116 16.07 -9.48 -1.01
CA GLU A 116 16.19 -10.49 -2.07
C GLU A 116 16.30 -9.84 -3.47
N LYS A 117 15.49 -8.79 -3.72
CA LYS A 117 15.53 -8.06 -4.99
C LYS A 117 16.83 -7.27 -5.18
N LYS A 118 17.35 -6.66 -4.11
CA LYS A 118 18.62 -5.92 -4.13
C LYS A 118 19.84 -6.83 -4.37
N ASN A 119 19.80 -8.07 -3.88
CA ASN A 119 20.88 -9.04 -4.05
C ASN A 119 20.84 -9.78 -5.40
N SER A 120 19.76 -9.61 -6.16
CA SER A 120 19.56 -10.24 -7.47
C SER A 120 19.78 -9.26 -8.64
N SER A 121 20.29 -8.05 -8.36
CA SER A 121 20.66 -6.99 -9.31
C SER A 121 22.17 -6.75 -9.25
#